data_AF-A0A2G9QFM8-F1
#
_entry.id   AF-A0A2G9QFM8-F1
#
_cell.length_a   1.000
_cell.length_b   1.000
_cell.length_c   1.000
_cell.angle_alpha   90.00
_cell.angle_beta   90.00
_cell.angle_gamma   90.00
#
_symmetry.space_group_name_H-M   'P 1'
#
loop_
_entity.id
_entity.type
_entity.pdbx_description
1 polymer ?
#
loop_
_entity_poly.entity_id
_entity_poly.type
_entity_poly.pdbx_seq_one_letter_code
_entity_poly.pdbx_strand_id
1 'polypeptide(L)'
;MVESMKKVAGMDVELTVEERNLLSVAYKNVIGARRASWRIISSIEQKEENKGGEDKLKMIKEYRTMVRLHYIHTQSHELSRVELKGDYHRYLAEFAIGNDRKEAAENSLVAYKAASDIAMTELPPTHPIRLGLALNFSVFYYEILNSPDRAC
;
A
#
# COMPACT_ATOMS: atom_id res chain seq x y z
N MET A 1 -16.02 7.03 -9.33
CA MET A 1 -15.48 5.65 -9.44
C MET A 1 -15.31 5.01 -8.06
N VAL A 2 -14.44 5.53 -7.19
CA VAL A 2 -14.20 4.94 -5.85
C VAL A 2 -15.48 4.87 -5.02
N GLU A 3 -16.25 5.95 -4.91
CA GLU A 3 -17.52 5.96 -4.17
C GLU A 3 -18.54 4.96 -4.72
N SER A 4 -18.58 4.77 -6.04
CA SER A 4 -19.46 3.80 -6.69
C SER A 4 -19.02 2.38 -6.36
N MET A 5 -17.72 2.08 -6.45
CA MET A 5 -17.18 0.76 -6.13
C MET A 5 -17.26 0.43 -4.64
N LYS A 6 -17.21 1.43 -3.76
CA LYS A 6 -17.47 1.26 -2.32
C LYS A 6 -18.88 0.74 -2.06
N LYS A 7 -19.89 1.37 -2.69
CA LYS A 7 -21.27 0.91 -2.60
C LYS A 7 -21.44 -0.52 -3.09
N VAL A 8 -20.77 -0.91 -4.17
CA VAL A 8 -20.81 -2.28 -4.71
C VAL A 8 -20.12 -3.27 -3.75
N ALA A 9 -18.98 -2.89 -3.15
CA ALA A 9 -18.30 -3.72 -2.15
C ALA A 9 -19.10 -3.88 -0.84
N GLY A 10 -19.89 -2.87 -0.45
CA GLY A 10 -20.76 -2.90 0.72
C GLY A 10 -22.09 -3.63 0.55
N MET A 11 -22.34 -4.26 -0.61
CA MET A 11 -23.57 -5.03 -0.86
C MET A 11 -23.49 -6.48 -0.37
N ASP A 12 -22.41 -6.90 0.30
CA ASP A 12 -22.16 -8.26 0.82
C ASP A 12 -22.39 -9.40 -0.21
N VAL A 13 -22.28 -9.08 -1.50
CA VAL A 13 -22.36 -10.03 -2.62
C VAL A 13 -20.98 -10.32 -3.16
N GLU A 14 -20.78 -11.54 -3.67
CA GLU A 14 -19.52 -11.91 -4.29
C GLU A 14 -19.31 -11.10 -5.59
N LEU A 15 -18.26 -10.29 -5.60
CA LEU A 15 -17.95 -9.44 -6.74
C LEU A 15 -17.47 -10.27 -7.94
N THR A 16 -17.95 -9.92 -9.12
CA THR A 16 -17.48 -10.50 -10.39
C THR A 16 -16.00 -10.17 -10.64
N VAL A 17 -15.37 -10.87 -11.60
CA VAL A 17 -13.97 -10.57 -11.99
C VAL A 17 -13.82 -9.11 -12.43
N GLU A 18 -14.79 -8.57 -13.17
CA GLU A 18 -14.77 -7.20 -13.67
C GLU A 18 -14.92 -6.16 -12.56
N GLU A 19 -15.88 -6.35 -11.64
CA GLU A 19 -16.07 -5.47 -10.49
C GLU A 19 -14.83 -5.47 -9.57
N ARG A 20 -14.20 -6.63 -9.38
CA ARG A 20 -12.96 -6.73 -8.60
C ARG A 20 -11.81 -5.98 -9.26
N ASN A 21 -11.71 -6.02 -10.59
CA ASN A 21 -10.74 -5.24 -11.35
C ASN A 21 -11.01 -3.74 -11.22
N LEU A 22 -12.26 -3.30 -11.37
CA LEU A 22 -12.65 -1.89 -11.23
C LEU A 22 -12.38 -1.36 -9.81
N LEU A 23 -12.65 -2.16 -8.77
CA LEU A 23 -12.35 -1.82 -7.38
C LEU A 23 -10.83 -1.66 -7.21
N SER A 24 -10.03 -2.62 -7.71
CA SER A 24 -8.57 -2.56 -7.65
C SER A 24 -8.02 -1.32 -8.34
N VAL A 25 -8.48 -0.99 -9.55
CA VAL A 25 -8.04 0.17 -10.33
C VAL A 25 -8.41 1.48 -9.61
N ALA A 26 -9.65 1.58 -9.12
CA ALA A 26 -10.11 2.76 -8.40
C ALA A 26 -9.24 3.06 -7.18
N TYR A 27 -8.96 2.04 -6.36
CA TYR A 27 -8.14 2.19 -5.17
C TYR A 27 -6.67 2.43 -5.50
N LYS A 28 -6.09 1.71 -6.46
CA LYS A 28 -4.69 1.92 -6.90
C LYS A 28 -4.44 3.35 -7.37
N ASN A 29 -5.38 3.94 -8.11
CA ASN A 29 -5.24 5.32 -8.59
C ASN A 29 -5.26 6.35 -7.45
N VAL A 30 -6.19 6.21 -6.48
CA VAL A 30 -6.24 7.11 -5.32
C VAL A 30 -4.99 6.96 -4.44
N ILE A 31 -4.55 5.73 -4.21
CA ILE A 31 -3.37 5.43 -3.41
C ILE A 31 -2.10 5.95 -4.09
N GLY A 32 -1.97 5.72 -5.39
CA GLY A 32 -0.80 6.14 -6.19
C GLY A 32 -0.56 7.63 -6.12
N ALA A 33 -1.62 8.44 -6.30
CA ALA A 33 -1.53 9.90 -6.21
C ALA A 33 -1.06 10.35 -4.81
N ARG A 34 -1.63 9.79 -3.74
CA ARG A 34 -1.27 10.14 -2.35
C ARG A 34 0.16 9.71 -1.99
N ARG A 35 0.58 8.51 -2.43
CA ARG A 35 1.94 7.99 -2.23
C ARG A 35 2.97 8.85 -2.98
N ALA A 36 2.66 9.29 -4.19
CA ALA A 36 3.50 10.22 -4.95
C ALA A 36 3.65 11.56 -4.21
N SER A 37 2.54 12.17 -3.79
CA SER A 37 2.57 13.41 -2.99
C SER A 37 3.39 13.25 -1.72
N TRP A 38 3.22 12.14 -0.99
CA TRP A 38 3.98 11.87 0.22
C TRP A 38 5.49 11.76 -0.06
N ARG A 39 5.90 11.03 -1.11
CA ARG A 39 7.32 10.91 -1.49
C ARG A 39 7.96 12.27 -1.80
N ILE A 40 7.21 13.15 -2.48
CA ILE A 40 7.65 14.52 -2.77
C ILE A 40 7.83 15.31 -1.46
N ILE A 41 6.83 15.29 -0.58
CA ILE A 41 6.88 16.01 0.70
C ILE A 41 8.02 15.50 1.58
N SER A 42 8.20 14.18 1.70
CA SER A 42 9.29 13.58 2.46
C SER A 42 10.68 13.96 1.90
N SER A 43 10.83 14.06 0.58
CA SER A 43 12.07 14.56 -0.02
C SER A 43 12.31 16.04 0.27
N ILE A 44 11.26 16.86 0.29
CA ILE A 44 11.35 18.28 0.66
C ILE A 44 11.73 18.43 2.13
N GLU A 45 11.10 17.65 3.03
CA GLU A 45 11.43 17.62 4.46
C GLU A 45 12.91 17.30 4.68
N GLN A 46 13.41 16.23 4.07
CA GLN A 46 14.82 15.83 4.20
C GLN A 46 15.78 16.92 3.69
N LYS A 47 15.39 17.66 2.64
CA LYS A 47 16.20 18.78 2.13
C LYS A 47 16.19 19.99 3.08
N GLU A 48 15.06 20.27 3.74
CA GLU A 48 14.95 21.38 4.68
C GLU A 48 15.55 21.07 6.07
N GLU A 49 15.58 19.80 6.50
CA GLU A 49 16.32 19.39 7.71
C GLU A 49 17.80 19.78 7.62
N ASN A 50 18.38 19.76 6.42
CA ASN A 50 19.77 20.15 6.18
C ASN A 50 20.01 21.68 6.15
N LYS A 51 18.96 22.51 6.15
CA LYS A 51 19.07 23.97 6.03
C LYS A 51 18.76 24.74 7.32
N GLY A 52 18.28 24.06 8.36
CA GLY A 52 18.08 24.65 9.70
C GLY A 52 16.87 25.60 9.85
N GLY A 53 15.90 25.59 8.93
CA GLY A 53 14.69 26.41 9.02
C GLY A 53 13.57 25.76 9.83
N GLU A 54 13.53 25.97 11.15
CA GLU A 54 12.59 25.28 12.06
C GLU A 54 11.10 25.51 11.73
N ASP A 55 10.69 26.73 11.41
CA ASP A 55 9.28 27.05 11.10
C ASP A 55 8.79 26.34 9.83
N LYS A 56 9.64 26.34 8.79
CA LYS A 56 9.33 25.64 7.53
C LYS A 56 9.27 24.13 7.76
N LEU A 57 10.19 23.61 8.57
CA LEU A 57 10.21 22.20 8.93
C LEU A 57 8.92 21.77 9.61
N LYS A 58 8.42 22.59 10.54
CA LYS A 58 7.17 22.34 11.26
C LYS A 58 5.98 22.25 10.30
N MET A 59 5.84 23.23 9.40
CA MET A 59 4.77 23.22 8.39
C MET A 59 4.84 21.98 7.48
N ILE A 60 6.04 21.59 7.06
CA ILE A 60 6.25 20.41 6.21
C ILE A 60 5.86 19.14 6.97
N LYS A 61 6.26 19.00 8.25
CA LYS A 61 5.93 17.85 9.11
C LYS A 61 4.42 17.74 9.35
N GLU A 62 3.74 18.85 9.59
CA GLU A 62 2.28 18.90 9.72
C GLU A 62 1.58 18.47 8.43
N TYR A 63 2.01 19.02 7.29
CA TYR A 63 1.42 18.67 5.99
C TYR A 63 1.66 17.19 5.62
N ARG A 64 2.85 16.65 5.89
CA ARG A 64 3.15 15.23 5.73
C ARG A 64 2.21 14.36 6.57
N THR A 65 1.97 14.76 7.82
CA THR A 65 1.09 14.04 8.74
C THR A 65 -0.36 14.06 8.27
N MET A 66 -0.85 15.20 7.76
CA MET A 66 -2.18 15.31 7.18
C MET A 66 -2.37 14.35 5.99
N VAL A 67 -1.40 14.31 5.07
CA VAL A 67 -1.42 13.38 3.92
C VAL A 67 -1.46 11.92 4.39
N ARG A 68 -0.69 11.58 5.44
CA ARG A 68 -0.70 10.24 6.07
C ARG A 68 -2.05 9.89 6.70
N LEU A 69 -2.67 10.79 7.47
CA LEU A 69 -3.94 10.52 8.12
C LEU A 69 -5.08 10.33 7.12
N HIS A 70 -5.13 11.19 6.09
CA HIS A 70 -6.13 11.07 5.04
C HIS A 70 -5.95 9.77 4.22
N TYR A 71 -4.72 9.29 4.10
CA TYR A 71 -4.42 7.97 3.51
C TYR A 71 -5.03 6.83 4.33
N ILE A 72 -4.82 6.81 5.65
CA ILE A 72 -5.32 5.76 6.56
C ILE A 72 -6.86 5.75 6.60
N HIS A 73 -7.49 6.93 6.64
CA HIS A 73 -8.95 7.04 6.67
C HIS A 73 -9.64 6.57 5.38
N THR A 74 -8.93 6.60 4.25
CA THR A 74 -9.44 6.09 2.97
C THR A 74 -9.47 4.54 2.94
N GLN A 75 -8.68 3.88 3.81
CA GLN A 75 -8.37 2.46 3.77
C GLN A 75 -9.12 1.61 4.81
N SER A 76 -9.56 2.19 5.92
CA SER A 76 -10.08 1.45 7.08
C SER A 76 -11.39 0.70 6.83
N HIS A 77 -12.13 0.99 5.76
CA HIS A 77 -13.48 0.46 5.62
C HIS A 77 -13.67 -0.76 4.70
N GLU A 78 -12.90 -0.99 3.64
CA GLU A 78 -13.41 -1.89 2.56
C GLU A 78 -12.37 -2.65 1.72
N LEU A 79 -11.12 -2.80 2.18
CA LEU A 79 -10.12 -3.64 1.48
C LEU A 79 -10.05 -5.03 2.11
N SER A 80 -11.12 -5.81 1.93
CA SER A 80 -11.27 -7.17 2.49
C SER A 80 -10.56 -8.27 1.69
N ARG A 81 -9.98 -7.97 0.51
CA ARG A 81 -9.32 -9.00 -0.32
C ARG A 81 -7.84 -9.16 0.01
N VAL A 82 -7.41 -10.41 0.22
CA VAL A 82 -6.08 -10.81 0.73
C VAL A 82 -4.92 -10.18 -0.06
N GLU A 83 -5.03 -10.11 -1.38
CA GLU A 83 -4.02 -9.52 -2.27
C GLU A 83 -3.76 -8.04 -1.97
N LEU A 84 -4.83 -7.28 -1.69
CA LEU A 84 -4.75 -5.84 -1.45
C LEU A 84 -4.29 -5.53 -0.03
N LYS A 85 -4.45 -6.48 0.90
CA LYS A 85 -3.99 -6.35 2.28
C LYS A 85 -2.46 -6.30 2.38
N GLY A 86 -1.77 -7.11 1.57
CA GLY A 86 -0.29 -7.08 1.46
C GLY A 86 0.23 -5.71 1.02
N ASP A 87 -0.34 -5.18 -0.07
CA ASP A 87 -0.02 -3.84 -0.58
C ASP A 87 -0.36 -2.74 0.43
N TYR A 88 -1.52 -2.82 1.08
CA TYR A 88 -1.91 -1.83 2.08
C TYR A 88 -0.90 -1.71 3.23
N HIS A 89 -0.59 -2.84 3.86
CA HIS A 89 0.38 -2.86 4.96
C HIS A 89 1.80 -2.52 4.48
N ARG A 90 2.16 -2.87 3.23
CA ARG A 90 3.41 -2.44 2.61
C ARG A 90 3.49 -0.92 2.55
N TYR A 91 2.44 -0.27 2.04
CA TYR A 91 2.37 1.18 2.00
C TYR A 91 2.41 1.79 3.41
N LEU A 92 1.71 1.22 4.39
CA LEU A 92 1.81 1.66 5.79
C LEU A 92 3.25 1.59 6.31
N ALA A 93 3.99 0.52 6.00
CA ALA A 93 5.38 0.34 6.40
C ALA A 93 6.34 1.36 5.75
N GLU A 94 5.99 1.93 4.60
CA GLU A 94 6.77 3.03 3.99
C GLU A 94 6.73 4.31 4.83
N PHE A 95 5.61 4.56 5.50
CA PHE A 95 5.36 5.78 6.26
C PHE A 95 5.67 5.64 7.75
N ALA A 96 5.58 4.41 8.27
CA ALA A 96 5.73 4.11 9.67
C ALA A 96 7.22 4.12 10.09
N ILE A 97 7.45 4.38 11.38
CA ILE A 97 8.77 4.48 12.00
C ILE A 97 8.75 3.61 13.27
N GLY A 98 9.90 3.07 13.67
CA GLY A 98 10.02 2.33 14.92
C GLY A 98 9.18 1.05 14.93
N ASN A 99 8.38 0.86 15.99
CA ASN A 99 7.58 -0.34 16.18
C ASN A 99 6.42 -0.44 15.18
N ASP A 100 5.74 0.67 14.87
CA ASP A 100 4.67 0.70 13.86
C ASP A 100 5.16 0.19 12.49
N ARG A 101 6.43 0.50 12.15
CA ARG A 101 7.03 0.02 10.89
C ARG A 101 7.19 -1.49 10.89
N LYS A 102 7.66 -2.05 12.00
CA LYS A 102 7.85 -3.50 12.15
C LYS A 102 6.51 -4.21 12.07
N GLU A 103 5.51 -3.74 12.80
CA GLU A 103 4.16 -4.32 12.78
C GLU A 103 3.52 -4.23 11.39
N ALA A 104 3.64 -3.10 10.71
CA ALA A 104 3.15 -2.96 9.34
C ALA A 104 3.88 -3.90 8.36
N ALA A 105 5.20 -4.04 8.49
CA ALA A 105 5.98 -4.95 7.65
C ALA A 105 5.60 -6.43 7.91
N GLU A 106 5.42 -6.83 9.17
CA GLU A 106 4.98 -8.18 9.53
C GLU A 106 3.58 -8.49 8.99
N ASN A 107 2.63 -7.58 9.17
CA ASN A 107 1.28 -7.72 8.63
C ASN A 107 1.27 -7.81 7.10
N SER A 108 2.14 -7.04 6.43
CA SER A 108 2.33 -7.11 4.97
C SER A 108 2.89 -8.47 4.54
N LEU A 109 3.92 -8.97 5.23
CA LEU A 109 4.53 -10.26 4.97
C LEU A 109 3.52 -11.41 5.11
N VAL A 110 2.73 -11.41 6.19
CA VAL A 110 1.70 -12.43 6.43
C VAL A 110 0.66 -12.42 5.32
N ALA A 111 0.19 -11.24 4.92
CA ALA A 111 -0.80 -11.12 3.84
C ALA A 111 -0.25 -11.56 2.48
N TYR A 112 0.99 -11.20 2.14
CA TYR A 112 1.60 -11.65 0.88
C TYR A 112 1.84 -13.16 0.83
N LYS A 113 2.27 -13.78 1.95
CA LYS A 113 2.42 -15.24 2.03
C LYS A 113 1.08 -15.93 1.82
N ALA A 114 0.05 -15.53 2.55
CA ALA A 114 -1.29 -16.11 2.41
C ALA A 114 -1.83 -15.96 0.98
N ALA A 115 -1.67 -14.77 0.36
CA ALA A 115 -2.07 -14.57 -1.03
C ALA A 115 -1.25 -15.44 -2.00
N SER A 116 0.04 -15.63 -1.73
CA SER A 116 0.94 -16.41 -2.60
C SER A 116 0.59 -17.88 -2.55
N ASP A 117 0.32 -18.43 -1.36
CA ASP A 117 -0.07 -19.82 -1.19
C ASP A 117 -1.36 -20.14 -1.97
N ILE A 118 -2.39 -19.28 -1.85
CA ILE A 118 -3.65 -19.40 -2.60
C ILE A 118 -3.40 -19.29 -4.10
N ALA A 119 -2.63 -18.29 -4.55
CA ALA A 119 -2.34 -18.11 -5.97
C ALA A 119 -1.52 -19.28 -6.55
N MET A 120 -0.67 -19.93 -5.75
CA MET A 120 0.10 -21.09 -6.18
C MET A 120 -0.78 -22.33 -6.38
N THR A 121 -1.84 -22.48 -5.58
CA THR A 121 -2.79 -23.61 -5.68
C THR A 121 -3.87 -23.39 -6.72
N GLU A 122 -4.38 -22.16 -6.86
CA GLU A 122 -5.57 -21.88 -7.68
C GLU A 122 -5.27 -21.34 -9.07
N LEU A 123 -4.08 -20.74 -9.29
CA LEU A 123 -3.77 -20.04 -10.52
C LEU A 123 -2.55 -20.64 -11.22
N PRO A 124 -2.57 -20.77 -12.57
CA PRO A 124 -1.40 -21.21 -13.32
C PRO A 124 -0.25 -20.19 -13.17
N PRO A 125 1.01 -20.63 -13.34
CA PRO A 125 2.19 -19.76 -13.15
C PRO A 125 2.22 -18.54 -14.08
N THR A 126 1.54 -18.60 -15.22
CA THR A 126 1.43 -17.51 -16.20
C THR A 126 0.26 -16.56 -15.93
N HIS A 127 -0.55 -16.82 -14.90
CA HIS A 127 -1.73 -16.01 -14.62
C HIS A 127 -1.34 -14.58 -14.22
N PRO A 128 -1.92 -13.52 -14.82
CA PRO A 128 -1.54 -12.13 -14.57
C PRO A 128 -1.60 -11.72 -13.10
N ILE A 129 -2.60 -12.22 -12.35
CA ILE A 129 -2.75 -11.93 -10.92
C ILE A 129 -1.59 -12.54 -10.11
N ARG A 130 -1.21 -13.79 -10.41
CA ARG A 130 -0.11 -14.47 -9.73
C ARG A 130 1.23 -13.79 -10.02
N LEU A 131 1.44 -13.38 -11.26
CA LEU A 131 2.62 -12.59 -11.65
C LEU A 131 2.65 -11.22 -10.97
N GLY A 132 1.52 -10.51 -10.93
CA GLY A 132 1.41 -9.22 -10.25
C GLY A 132 1.66 -9.31 -8.75
N LEU A 133 1.16 -10.37 -8.10
CA LEU A 133 1.42 -10.65 -6.69
C LEU A 133 2.90 -10.92 -6.44
N ALA A 134 3.53 -11.78 -7.25
CA ALA A 134 4.95 -12.09 -7.14
C ALA A 134 5.83 -10.83 -7.31
N LEU A 135 5.49 -9.98 -8.28
CA LEU A 135 6.15 -8.68 -8.48
C LEU A 135 6.02 -7.78 -7.25
N ASN A 136 4.80 -7.59 -6.73
CA ASN A 136 4.58 -6.75 -5.56
C ASN A 136 5.29 -7.29 -4.30
N PHE A 137 5.35 -8.62 -4.15
CA PHE A 137 6.03 -9.26 -3.03
C PHE A 137 7.57 -9.15 -3.16
N SER A 138 8.11 -9.26 -4.36
CA SER A 138 9.54 -8.95 -4.64
C SER A 138 9.88 -7.50 -4.25
N VAL A 139 9.05 -6.53 -4.68
CA VAL A 139 9.20 -5.11 -4.29
C VAL A 139 9.13 -4.93 -2.78
N PHE A 140 8.27 -5.66 -2.08
CA PHE A 140 8.22 -5.65 -0.61
C PHE A 140 9.54 -6.12 0.02
N TYR A 141 10.10 -7.24 -0.44
CA TYR A 141 11.39 -7.73 0.07
C TYR A 141 12.52 -6.72 -0.15
N TYR A 142 12.52 -6.06 -1.31
CA TYR A 142 13.52 -5.06 -1.64
C TYR A 142 13.35 -3.76 -0.85
N GLU A 143 12.18 -3.10 -0.97
CA GLU A 143 11.96 -1.75 -0.44
C GLU A 143 11.69 -1.72 1.07
N ILE A 144 11.05 -2.75 1.64
CA ILE A 144 10.63 -2.74 3.05
C ILE A 144 11.57 -3.55 3.94
N LEU A 145 11.89 -4.78 3.53
CA LEU A 145 12.73 -5.69 4.32
C LEU A 145 14.24 -5.55 4.01
N ASN A 146 14.61 -4.71 3.04
CA ASN A 146 16.00 -4.50 2.63
C ASN A 146 16.74 -5.83 2.38
N SER A 147 16.05 -6.78 1.74
CA SER A 147 16.50 -8.14 1.49
C SER A 147 16.54 -8.42 -0.01
N PRO A 148 17.48 -7.81 -0.76
CA PRO A 148 17.54 -7.93 -2.22
C PRO A 148 17.70 -9.38 -2.70
N ASP A 149 18.43 -10.21 -1.95
CA ASP A 149 18.62 -11.64 -2.28
C ASP A 149 17.32 -12.44 -2.27
N ARG A 150 16.30 -11.98 -1.53
CA ARG A 150 14.96 -12.61 -1.52
C ARG A 150 14.01 -12.00 -2.55
N ALA A 151 14.37 -10.84 -3.11
CA ALA A 151 13.57 -10.13 -4.09
C ALA A 151 13.88 -10.60 -5.52
N CYS A 152 15.12 -11.03 -5.77
CA CYS A 152 15.60 -11.59 -7.05
C CYS A 152 15.33 -13.08 -7.17
#